data_AF-A0A2I0P4V3-F1
#
_entry.id   AF-A0A2I0P4V3-F1
#
_cell.length_a   1.000
_cell.length_b   1.000
_cell.length_c   1.000
_cell.angle_alpha   90.00
_cell.angle_beta   90.00
_cell.angle_gamma   90.00
#
_symmetry.space_group_name_H-M   'P 1'
#
loop_
_entity.id
_entity.type
_entity.pdbx_description
1 polymer ?
#
loop_
_entity_poly.entity_id
_entity_poly.type
_entity_poly.pdbx_seq_one_letter_code
_entity_poly.pdbx_strand_id
1 'polypeptide(L)'
;MDAAAVTHLTEEDFRNHPALRVLVLDRKCVLISKGPIFDALLLLDPRSVYSPANRDHAKYGSLRIPGAEMRRTLADYAVCEWNGTVYGVAQSL
;
A
#
# COMPACT_ATOMS: atom_id res chain seq x y z
N MET A 1 25.22 -11.66 -8.38
CA MET A 1 23.89 -11.08 -8.13
C MET A 1 23.90 -10.68 -6.67
N ASP A 2 24.09 -9.39 -6.39
CA ASP A 2 23.90 -8.89 -5.03
C ASP A 2 22.46 -9.19 -4.64
N ALA A 3 22.28 -9.95 -3.56
CA ALA A 3 20.96 -10.10 -2.96
C ALA A 3 20.48 -8.67 -2.65
N ALA A 4 19.37 -8.25 -3.28
CA ALA A 4 18.75 -6.98 -2.94
C ALA A 4 18.65 -6.92 -1.42
N ALA A 5 19.31 -5.94 -0.80
CA ALA A 5 19.36 -5.83 0.64
C ALA A 5 17.92 -5.78 1.14
N VAL A 6 17.54 -6.76 1.95
CA VAL A 6 16.18 -6.84 2.51
C VAL A 6 16.06 -5.72 3.54
N THR A 7 15.13 -4.80 3.33
CA THR A 7 14.89 -3.71 4.27
C THR A 7 14.15 -4.26 5.49
N HIS A 8 14.79 -4.28 6.66
CA HIS A 8 14.13 -4.68 7.91
C HIS A 8 13.24 -3.55 8.42
N LEU A 9 11.94 -3.81 8.50
CA LEU A 9 10.95 -2.85 8.98
C LEU A 9 11.01 -2.73 10.50
N THR A 10 10.78 -1.51 10.98
CA THR A 10 10.61 -1.17 12.39
C THR A 10 9.22 -0.61 12.65
N GLU A 11 8.82 -0.50 13.92
CA GLU A 11 7.58 0.20 14.27
C GLU A 11 7.57 1.67 13.83
N GLU A 12 8.75 2.28 13.74
CA GLU A 12 8.89 3.65 13.26
C GLU A 12 8.54 3.78 11.78
N ASP A 13 8.93 2.81 10.95
CA ASP A 13 8.56 2.79 9.53
C ASP A 13 7.04 2.78 9.34
N PHE A 14 6.29 2.03 10.16
CA PHE A 14 4.83 2.03 10.08
C PHE A 14 4.20 3.35 10.53
N ARG A 15 4.86 4.11 11.41
CA ARG A 15 4.42 5.46 11.80
C ARG A 15 4.72 6.48 10.70
N ASN A 16 5.90 6.40 10.09
CA ASN A 16 6.36 7.33 9.07
C ASN A 16 5.73 7.06 7.70
N HIS A 17 5.38 5.81 7.43
CA HIS A 17 4.79 5.35 6.18
C HIS A 17 3.52 4.53 6.46
N PRO A 18 2.36 5.20 6.68
CA PRO A 18 1.09 4.51 6.94
C PRO A 18 0.69 3.53 5.82
N ALA A 19 1.18 3.73 4.59
CA ALA A 19 0.99 2.78 3.49
C ALA A 19 1.57 1.39 3.77
N LEU A 20 2.74 1.32 4.41
CA LEU A 20 3.36 0.04 4.78
C LEU A 20 2.50 -0.71 5.79
N ARG A 21 1.87 0.01 6.73
CA ARG A 21 0.96 -0.60 7.69
C ARG A 21 -0.23 -1.26 6.99
N VAL A 22 -0.86 -0.55 6.05
CA VAL A 22 -2.02 -1.06 5.31
C VAL A 22 -1.64 -2.28 4.46
N LEU A 23 -0.46 -2.24 3.81
CA LEU A 23 0.04 -3.34 2.98
C LEU A 23 0.44 -4.58 3.79
N VAL A 24 1.21 -4.39 4.87
CA VAL A 24 1.87 -5.47 5.61
C VAL A 24 1.00 -6.00 6.75
N LEU A 25 0.43 -5.11 7.58
CA LEU A 25 -0.37 -5.50 8.75
C LEU A 25 -1.81 -5.78 8.35
N ASP A 26 -2.45 -4.87 7.62
CA ASP A 26 -3.86 -5.02 7.25
C ASP A 26 -4.04 -5.92 6.01
N ARG A 27 -2.95 -6.26 5.32
CA ARG A 27 -2.91 -7.08 4.09
C ARG A 27 -3.86 -6.57 3.00
N LYS A 28 -3.94 -5.24 2.86
CA LYS A 28 -4.80 -4.56 1.89
C LYS A 28 -3.99 -3.73 0.91
N CYS A 29 -4.50 -3.60 -0.32
CA CYS A 29 -3.86 -2.74 -1.32
C CYS A 29 -4.07 -1.25 -1.00
N VAL A 30 -3.09 -0.39 -1.29
CA VAL A 30 -3.19 1.07 -1.09
C VAL A 30 -3.53 1.76 -2.40
N LEU A 31 -4.32 2.83 -2.35
CA LEU A 31 -4.70 3.60 -3.53
C LEU A 31 -3.79 4.81 -3.73
N ILE A 32 -3.38 5.06 -4.98
CA ILE A 32 -2.67 6.28 -5.35
C ILE A 32 -3.67 7.44 -5.42
N SER A 33 -3.34 8.56 -4.79
CA SER A 33 -4.13 9.79 -4.76
C SER A 33 -4.25 10.37 -6.18
N LYS A 34 -5.34 10.00 -6.85
CA LYS A 34 -5.77 10.58 -8.14
C LYS A 34 -6.87 11.63 -7.98
N GLY A 35 -7.15 12.02 -6.73
CA GLY A 35 -8.15 13.04 -6.37
C GLY A 35 -9.58 12.50 -6.23
N PRO A 36 -10.49 13.33 -5.68
CA PRO A 36 -11.85 12.93 -5.34
C PRO A 36 -12.69 12.49 -6.54
N ILE A 37 -12.40 13.02 -7.73
CA ILE A 37 -13.08 12.63 -8.97
C ILE A 37 -12.80 11.17 -9.31
N PHE A 38 -11.54 10.73 -9.18
CA PHE A 38 -11.18 9.34 -9.46
C PHE A 38 -11.80 8.39 -8.43
N ASP A 39 -11.89 8.80 -7.18
CA ASP A 39 -12.58 8.01 -6.15
C ASP A 39 -14.07 7.84 -6.46
N ALA A 40 -14.73 8.90 -6.93
CA ALA A 40 -16.13 8.83 -7.35
C ALA A 40 -16.31 7.88 -8.53
N LEU A 41 -15.38 7.90 -9.51
CA LEU A 41 -15.40 6.95 -10.61
C LEU A 41 -15.21 5.50 -10.14
N LEU A 42 -14.30 5.26 -9.19
CA LEU A 42 -14.13 3.93 -8.58
C LEU A 42 -15.36 3.48 -7.80
N LEU A 43 -16.09 4.39 -7.16
CA LEU A 43 -17.35 4.04 -6.48
C LEU A 43 -18.46 3.64 -7.46
N LEU A 44 -18.45 4.19 -8.67
CA LEU A 44 -19.45 3.92 -9.70
C LEU A 44 -19.13 2.68 -10.53
N ASP A 45 -17.87 2.24 -10.58
CA ASP A 45 -17.49 1.03 -11.28
C ASP A 45 -17.90 -0.22 -10.48
N PRO A 46 -18.83 -1.05 -10.96
CA PRO A 46 -19.25 -2.26 -10.26
C PRO A 46 -18.16 -3.33 -10.17
N ARG A 47 -17.06 -3.20 -10.93
CA ARG A 47 -15.88 -4.07 -10.87
C ARG A 47 -14.82 -3.53 -9.91
N SER A 48 -14.95 -2.28 -9.49
CA SER A 48 -14.05 -1.70 -8.51
C SER A 48 -14.31 -2.34 -7.17
N VAL A 49 -13.23 -2.84 -6.56
CA VAL A 49 -13.25 -3.46 -5.23
C VAL A 49 -12.89 -2.43 -4.15
N TYR A 50 -13.08 -1.15 -4.46
CA TYR A 50 -12.77 -0.01 -3.59
C TYR A 50 -13.94 0.27 -2.62
N SER A 51 -13.65 0.36 -1.32
CA SER A 51 -14.61 0.86 -0.32
C SER A 51 -13.96 1.98 0.50
N PRO A 52 -14.48 3.21 0.44
CA PRO A 52 -13.94 4.34 1.20
C PRO A 52 -14.15 4.19 2.72
N ALA A 53 -15.05 3.31 3.16
CA ALA A 53 -15.43 3.14 4.56
C ALA A 53 -14.87 1.86 5.21
N ASN A 54 -13.86 1.23 4.62
CA ASN A 54 -13.17 0.06 5.19
C ASN A 54 -14.10 -1.10 5.61
N ARG A 55 -15.28 -1.25 4.94
CA ARG A 55 -16.16 -2.41 5.14
C ARG A 55 -15.39 -3.69 4.80
N ASP A 56 -15.65 -4.76 5.54
CA ASP A 56 -14.86 -6.00 5.61
C ASP A 56 -14.60 -6.76 4.29
N HIS A 57 -15.07 -6.27 3.14
CA HIS A 57 -14.97 -6.93 1.84
C HIS A 57 -14.18 -6.14 0.79
N ALA A 58 -13.52 -5.04 1.16
CA ALA A 58 -12.75 -4.24 0.21
C ALA A 58 -11.32 -4.76 0.05
N LYS A 59 -10.94 -5.06 -1.20
CA LYS A 59 -9.57 -5.47 -1.61
C LYS A 59 -8.55 -4.34 -1.39
N TYR A 60 -9.02 -3.09 -1.36
CA TYR A 60 -8.20 -1.91 -1.12
C TYR A 60 -8.49 -1.33 0.27
N GLY A 61 -7.43 -1.01 1.01
CA GLY A 61 -7.49 -0.20 2.21
C GLY A 61 -7.73 1.25 1.83
N SER A 62 -8.50 1.96 2.64
CA SER A 62 -8.97 3.33 2.34
C SER A 62 -7.90 4.42 2.46
N LEU A 63 -6.61 4.05 2.46
CA LEU A 63 -5.52 5.01 2.52
C LEU A 63 -5.19 5.51 1.12
N ARG A 64 -5.27 6.83 0.96
CA ARG A 64 -4.81 7.53 -0.24
C ARG A 64 -3.42 8.07 0.03
N ILE A 65 -2.48 7.77 -0.86
CA ILE A 65 -1.13 8.32 -0.79
C ILE A 65 -0.77 9.11 -2.04
N PRO A 66 -0.01 10.20 -1.95
CA PRO A 66 0.53 10.88 -3.13
C PRO A 66 1.42 9.95 -3.96
N GLY A 67 1.46 10.17 -5.28
CA GLY A 67 2.33 9.37 -6.16
C GLY A 67 3.82 9.47 -5.81
N ALA A 68 4.27 10.56 -5.20
CA ALA A 68 5.63 10.69 -4.69
C ALA A 68 5.91 9.75 -3.51
N GLU A 69 4.95 9.61 -2.59
CA GLU A 69 5.04 8.67 -1.47
C GLU A 69 5.06 7.24 -1.98
N MET A 70 4.18 6.89 -2.93
CA MET A 70 4.19 5.57 -3.58
C MET A 70 5.55 5.23 -4.18
N ARG A 71 6.16 6.15 -4.94
CA ARG A 71 7.49 5.93 -5.54
C ARG A 71 8.56 5.69 -4.48
N ARG A 72 8.52 6.45 -3.39
CA ARG A 72 9.45 6.28 -2.27
C ARG A 72 9.25 4.92 -1.59
N THR A 73 8.01 4.53 -1.32
CA THR A 73 7.71 3.22 -0.72
C THR A 73 8.17 2.06 -1.62
N LEU A 74 7.98 2.16 -2.93
CA LEU A 74 8.44 1.15 -3.88
C LEU A 74 9.97 1.09 -3.99
N ALA A 75 10.66 2.23 -3.90
CA ALA A 75 12.11 2.28 -3.98
C ALA A 75 12.77 1.74 -2.69
N ASP A 76 12.27 2.18 -1.54
CA ASP A 76 12.90 1.93 -0.24
C ASP A 76 12.50 0.57 0.36
N TYR A 77 11.33 0.02 -0.04
CA TYR A 77 10.73 -1.18 0.56
C TYR A 77 10.24 -2.22 -0.47
N ALA A 78 10.85 -2.27 -1.67
CA ALA A 78 10.52 -3.27 -2.70
C ALA A 78 10.53 -4.71 -2.16
N VAL A 79 11.54 -5.04 -1.36
CA VAL A 79 11.66 -6.30 -0.60
C VAL A 79 12.00 -5.92 0.84
N CYS A 80 11.09 -6.22 1.76
CA CYS A 80 11.22 -5.86 3.16
C CYS A 80 10.85 -7.02 4.09
N GLU A 81 11.33 -6.99 5.32
CA GLU A 81 11.05 -8.03 6.32
C GLU A 81 10.43 -7.43 7.57
N TRP A 82 9.40 -8.09 8.10
CA TRP A 82 8.80 -7.77 9.39
C TRP A 82 8.53 -9.05 10.17
N ASN A 83 9.00 -9.11 11.42
CA ASN A 83 8.84 -10.28 12.31
C ASN A 83 9.26 -11.62 11.67
N GLY A 84 10.39 -11.66 10.94
CA GLY A 84 10.87 -12.88 10.28
C GLY A 84 10.12 -13.26 9.01
N THR A 85 9.13 -12.47 8.57
CA THR A 85 8.38 -12.68 7.34
C THR A 85 8.81 -11.67 6.28
N VAL A 86 9.15 -12.16 5.09
CA VAL A 86 9.52 -11.31 3.94
C VAL A 86 8.26 -10.91 3.16
N TYR A 87 8.18 -9.62 2.84
CA TYR A 87 7.12 -8.97 2.08
C TYR A 87 7.69 -8.34 0.82
N GLY A 88 6.89 -8.36 -0.25
CA GLY A 88 7.16 -7.62 -1.48
C GLY A 88 6.19 -6.47 -1.62
N VAL A 89 6.70 -5.24 -1.79
CA VAL A 89 5.87 -4.09 -2.15
C VAL A 89 6.03 -3.83 -3.64
N ALA A 90 4.95 -4.01 -4.38
CA ALA A 90 4.92 -3.83 -5.82
C ALA A 90 3.69 -3.05 -6.27
N GLN A 91 3.81 -2.37 -7.40
CA GLN A 91 2.68 -1.77 -8.08
C GLN A 91 1.99 -2.83 -8.94
N SER A 92 0.67 -2.97 -8.81
CA SER A 92 -0.12 -3.71 -9.79
C SER A 92 -0.30 -2.86 -11.05
N LEU A 93 -0.13 -3.50 -12.21
CA LEU A 93 -0.57 -2.97 -13.51
C LEU A 93 -2.10 -2.83 -13.55
#